data_AF-A0A2K9JU48-F1
#
_entry.id   AF-A0A2K9JU48-F1
#
_cell.length_a   1.000
_cell.length_b   1.000
_cell.length_c   1.000
_cell.angle_alpha   90.00
_cell.angle_beta   90.00
_cell.angle_gamma   90.00
#
_symmetry.space_group_name_H-M   'P 1'
#
loop_
_entity.id
_entity.type
_entity.pdbx_description
1 polymer ?
#
loop_
_entity_poly.entity_id
_entity_poly.type
_entity_poly.pdbx_seq_one_letter_code
_entity_poly.pdbx_strand_id
1 'polypeptide(L)'
;MDILKIEVLSHALTLLFGAIFGFIADAVFRPYLSTKFKNLATKQDIKIITDKVESVRHDYAIQLERTKTELSSKLKTHGFRYEKEYEVLCELNECLVNVLDACNELRPIIEFVDCPINLRPSNTPEGKVDLHNEADLENLKDMKIIKEKRLAKLDQALKKLRSVMLKKKPFYSEAVYLASSDVLKQVGDEYWSYLCANQFKVELNQEFYEEGRENRLKISKKAEFAIEKIRQRVIEWETLE
;
A
#
# COMPACT_ATOMS: atom_id res chain seq x y z
N MET A 1 -4.52 120.30 -11.76
CA MET A 1 -3.52 119.27 -12.11
C MET A 1 -3.46 118.17 -11.04
N ASP A 2 -4.51 118.07 -10.21
CA ASP A 2 -4.47 117.31 -8.95
C ASP A 2 -5.32 116.03 -8.99
N ILE A 3 -6.29 115.94 -9.89
CA ILE A 3 -7.17 114.76 -10.07
C ILE A 3 -6.39 113.58 -10.68
N LEU A 4 -5.49 113.85 -11.64
CA LEU A 4 -4.61 112.84 -12.26
C LEU A 4 -3.60 112.22 -11.28
N LYS A 5 -3.21 112.93 -10.21
CA LYS A 5 -2.28 112.40 -9.20
C LYS A 5 -2.96 111.38 -8.27
N ILE A 6 -4.26 111.55 -8.01
CA ILE A 6 -5.03 110.68 -7.08
C ILE A 6 -5.31 109.31 -7.71
N GLU A 7 -5.63 109.24 -9.01
CA GLU A 7 -5.82 107.97 -9.72
C GLU A 7 -4.54 107.14 -9.83
N VAL A 8 -3.40 107.81 -10.13
CA VAL A 8 -2.09 107.15 -10.18
C VAL A 8 -1.68 106.63 -8.79
N LEU A 9 -2.00 107.37 -7.72
CA LEU A 9 -1.72 106.93 -6.34
C LEU A 9 -2.58 105.72 -5.94
N SER A 10 -3.86 105.70 -6.35
CA SER A 10 -4.80 104.59 -6.11
C SER A 10 -4.33 103.29 -6.78
N HIS A 11 -3.93 103.37 -8.05
CA HIS A 11 -3.40 102.22 -8.78
C HIS A 11 -2.07 101.71 -8.20
N ALA A 12 -1.19 102.62 -7.77
CA ALA A 12 0.05 102.25 -7.09
C ALA A 12 -0.22 101.53 -5.75
N LEU A 13 -1.23 101.97 -4.98
CA LEU A 13 -1.65 101.31 -3.74
C LEU A 13 -2.23 99.91 -3.99
N THR A 14 -3.06 99.73 -5.02
CA THR A 14 -3.56 98.40 -5.38
C THR A 14 -2.45 97.45 -5.83
N LEU A 15 -1.42 97.95 -6.53
CA LEU A 15 -0.25 97.16 -6.89
C LEU A 15 0.60 96.80 -5.66
N LEU A 16 0.75 97.73 -4.72
CA LEU A 16 1.48 97.49 -3.47
C LEU A 16 0.78 96.45 -2.59
N PHE A 17 -0.53 96.58 -2.41
CA PHE A 17 -1.32 95.58 -1.69
C PHE A 17 -1.32 94.22 -2.40
N GLY A 18 -1.39 94.21 -3.74
CA GLY A 18 -1.25 92.98 -4.53
C GLY A 18 0.12 92.32 -4.34
N ALA A 19 1.20 93.10 -4.30
CA ALA A 19 2.55 92.61 -4.07
C ALA A 19 2.74 92.06 -2.64
N ILE A 20 2.21 92.76 -1.63
CA ILE A 20 2.25 92.33 -0.23
C ILE A 20 1.42 91.06 -0.03
N PHE A 21 0.22 91.00 -0.62
CA PHE A 21 -0.64 89.81 -0.54
C PHE A 21 -0.03 88.62 -1.26
N GLY A 22 0.59 88.84 -2.42
CA GLY A 22 1.35 87.81 -3.13
C GLY A 22 2.53 87.28 -2.30
N PHE A 23 3.27 88.17 -1.63
CA PHE A 23 4.39 87.78 -0.77
C PHE A 23 3.94 86.98 0.47
N ILE A 24 2.86 87.39 1.12
CA ILE A 24 2.30 86.70 2.30
C ILE A 24 1.69 85.35 1.89
N ALA A 25 0.95 85.30 0.78
CA ALA A 25 0.39 84.07 0.26
C ALA A 25 1.50 83.06 -0.09
N ASP A 26 2.59 83.51 -0.72
CA ASP A 26 3.72 82.64 -1.03
C ASP A 26 4.44 82.16 0.24
N ALA A 27 4.61 83.04 1.23
CA ALA A 27 5.28 82.72 2.49
C ALA A 27 4.49 81.75 3.39
N VAL A 28 3.15 81.81 3.40
CA VAL A 28 2.32 80.97 4.28
C VAL A 28 1.82 79.72 3.57
N PHE A 29 1.43 79.82 2.30
CA PHE A 29 0.78 78.73 1.58
C PHE A 29 1.78 77.68 1.10
N ARG A 30 2.97 78.07 0.64
CA ARG A 30 4.02 77.11 0.24
C ARG A 30 4.45 76.17 1.36
N PRO A 31 4.84 76.63 2.56
CA PRO A 31 5.25 75.72 3.63
C PRO A 31 4.09 74.84 4.09
N TYR A 32 2.87 75.40 4.24
CA TYR A 32 1.68 74.65 4.65
C TYR A 32 1.32 73.51 3.67
N LEU A 33 1.28 73.80 2.37
CA LEU A 33 1.10 72.78 1.33
C LEU A 33 2.24 71.76 1.38
N SER A 34 3.50 72.19 1.50
CA SER A 34 4.64 71.27 1.54
C SER A 34 4.56 70.30 2.73
N THR A 35 4.14 70.76 3.90
CA THR A 35 3.96 69.91 5.08
C THR A 35 2.77 68.97 4.95
N LYS A 36 1.65 69.43 4.36
CA LYS A 36 0.50 68.56 4.11
C LYS A 36 0.79 67.50 3.06
N PHE A 37 1.47 67.86 1.96
CA PHE A 37 1.90 66.92 0.94
C PHE A 37 2.92 65.92 1.49
N LYS A 38 3.91 66.36 2.29
CA LYS A 38 4.86 65.46 2.96
C LYS A 38 4.16 64.46 3.88
N ASN A 39 3.27 64.93 4.75
CA ASN A 39 2.52 64.05 5.67
C ASN A 39 1.56 63.10 4.94
N LEU A 40 1.05 63.50 3.77
CA LEU A 40 0.21 62.64 2.94
C LEU A 40 1.03 61.54 2.26
N ALA A 41 2.19 61.88 1.70
CA ALA A 41 3.12 60.92 1.09
C ALA A 41 3.58 59.87 2.11
N THR A 42 3.99 60.30 3.32
CA THR A 42 4.42 59.36 4.37
C THR A 42 3.27 58.46 4.86
N LYS A 43 2.03 58.96 4.92
CA LYS A 43 0.86 58.13 5.27
C LYS A 43 0.51 57.13 4.17
N GLN A 44 0.66 57.52 2.91
CA GLN A 44 0.46 56.63 1.77
C GLN A 44 1.52 55.52 1.77
N ASP A 45 2.79 55.85 2.04
CA ASP A 45 3.88 54.87 2.14
C ASP A 45 3.63 53.85 3.27
N ILE A 46 3.22 54.30 4.46
CA ILE A 46 2.88 53.42 5.58
C ILE A 46 1.72 52.49 5.22
N LYS A 47 0.71 53.01 4.52
CA LYS A 47 -0.43 52.20 4.08
C LYS A 47 0.00 51.13 3.07
N ILE A 48 0.79 51.51 2.06
CA ILE A 48 1.33 50.57 1.06
C ILE A 48 2.15 49.47 1.73
N ILE A 49 3.00 49.83 2.69
CA ILE A 49 3.79 48.88 3.46
C ILE A 49 2.88 47.94 4.26
N THR A 50 1.87 48.49 4.94
CA THR A 50 0.93 47.70 5.74
C THR A 50 0.13 46.73 4.88
N ASP A 51 -0.42 47.21 3.76
CA ASP A 51 -1.18 46.41 2.80
C ASP A 51 -0.31 45.28 2.23
N LYS A 52 0.98 45.55 1.98
CA LYS A 52 1.94 44.54 1.50
C LYS A 52 2.28 43.51 2.58
N VAL A 53 2.47 43.93 3.83
CA VAL A 53 2.71 43.00 4.95
C VAL A 53 1.50 42.11 5.17
N GLU A 54 0.30 42.67 5.07
CA GLU A 54 -0.95 41.93 5.22
C GLU A 54 -1.17 40.96 4.05
N SER A 55 -0.87 41.36 2.81
CA SER A 55 -0.92 40.46 1.65
C SER A 55 0.07 39.31 1.82
N VAL A 56 1.31 39.59 2.22
CA VAL A 56 2.34 38.57 2.44
C VAL A 56 1.92 37.62 3.56
N ARG A 57 1.39 38.14 4.67
CA ARG A 57 0.84 37.31 5.76
C ARG A 57 -0.30 36.41 5.28
N HIS A 58 -1.21 36.94 4.46
CA HIS A 58 -2.30 36.18 3.89
C HIS A 58 -1.80 35.08 2.95
N ASP A 59 -0.83 35.39 2.08
CA ASP A 59 -0.20 34.44 1.18
C ASP A 59 0.49 33.30 1.95
N TYR A 60 1.21 33.63 3.03
CA TYR A 60 1.81 32.62 3.91
C TYR A 60 0.77 31.74 4.61
N ALA A 61 -0.33 32.33 5.12
CA ALA A 61 -1.40 31.57 5.73
C ALA A 61 -2.06 30.60 4.73
N ILE A 62 -2.27 31.05 3.49
CA ILE A 62 -2.79 30.21 2.40
C ILE A 62 -1.81 29.08 2.07
N GLN A 63 -0.52 29.38 1.92
CA GLN A 63 0.48 28.37 1.60
C GLN A 63 0.62 27.33 2.72
N LEU A 64 0.54 27.76 3.98
CA LEU A 64 0.56 26.87 5.13
C LEU A 64 -0.65 25.92 5.12
N GLU A 65 -1.86 26.46 4.95
CA GLU A 65 -3.07 25.61 4.91
C GLU A 65 -3.10 24.70 3.68
N ARG A 66 -2.60 25.16 2.53
CA ARG A 66 -2.45 24.31 1.33
C ARG A 66 -1.49 23.16 1.57
N THR A 67 -0.29 23.44 2.07
CA THR A 67 0.71 22.40 2.33
C THR A 67 0.23 21.43 3.40
N LYS A 68 -0.37 21.92 4.49
CA LYS A 68 -1.01 21.09 5.52
C LYS A 68 -2.11 20.19 4.94
N THR A 69 -2.99 20.73 4.10
CA THR A 69 -4.07 19.96 3.46
C THR A 69 -3.52 18.93 2.49
N GLU A 70 -2.49 19.28 1.71
CA GLU A 70 -1.83 18.37 0.78
C GLU A 70 -1.11 17.23 1.51
N LEU A 71 -0.34 17.54 2.56
CA LEU A 71 0.30 16.54 3.42
C LEU A 71 -0.73 15.63 4.09
N SER A 72 -1.81 16.20 4.65
CA SER A 72 -2.89 15.42 5.28
C SER A 72 -3.58 14.50 4.28
N SER A 73 -3.81 14.98 3.05
CA SER A 73 -4.38 14.20 1.95
C SER A 73 -3.46 13.04 1.55
N LYS A 74 -2.17 13.32 1.32
CA LYS A 74 -1.16 12.30 1.00
C LYS A 74 -1.04 11.27 2.12
N LEU A 75 -0.98 11.69 3.38
CA LEU A 75 -0.86 10.79 4.52
C LEU A 75 -2.06 9.85 4.63
N LYS A 76 -3.28 10.35 4.38
CA LYS A 76 -4.50 9.52 4.34
C LYS A 76 -4.48 8.50 3.20
N THR A 77 -4.06 8.90 2.00
CA THR A 77 -4.03 7.99 0.84
C THR A 77 -2.95 6.92 1.00
N HIS A 78 -1.77 7.29 1.51
CA HIS A 78 -0.69 6.34 1.81
C HIS A 78 -1.11 5.37 2.93
N GLY A 79 -1.66 5.86 4.04
CA GLY A 79 -2.12 5.00 5.15
C GLY A 79 -3.19 4.00 4.69
N PHE A 80 -4.23 4.45 3.99
CA PHE A 80 -5.27 3.57 3.46
C PHE A 80 -4.70 2.51 2.50
N ARG A 81 -3.76 2.90 1.64
CA ARG A 81 -3.12 1.98 0.71
C ARG A 81 -2.31 0.91 1.44
N TYR A 82 -1.51 1.28 2.43
CA TYR A 82 -0.72 0.32 3.21
C TYR A 82 -1.60 -0.63 4.00
N GLU A 83 -2.68 -0.14 4.61
CA GLU A 83 -3.65 -0.97 5.31
C GLU A 83 -4.25 -2.04 4.39
N LYS A 84 -4.64 -1.64 3.17
CA LYS A 84 -5.15 -2.57 2.16
C LYS A 84 -4.08 -3.54 1.66
N GLU A 85 -2.85 -3.07 1.45
CA GLU A 85 -1.72 -3.92 1.06
C GLU A 85 -1.46 -4.99 2.14
N TYR A 86 -1.41 -4.58 3.40
CA TYR A 86 -1.20 -5.46 4.56
C TYR A 86 -2.30 -6.52 4.69
N GLU A 87 -3.57 -6.11 4.59
CA GLU A 87 -4.73 -7.03 4.64
C GLU A 87 -4.61 -8.14 3.59
N VAL A 88 -4.21 -7.77 2.36
CA VAL A 88 -4.00 -8.73 1.27
C VAL A 88 -2.83 -9.67 1.56
N LEU A 89 -1.72 -9.15 2.08
CA LEU A 89 -0.54 -9.96 2.43
C LEU A 89 -0.83 -10.96 3.55
N CYS A 90 -1.62 -10.57 4.56
CA CYS A 90 -2.08 -11.47 5.62
C CYS A 90 -2.91 -12.63 5.05
N GLU A 91 -3.90 -12.33 4.21
CA GLU A 91 -4.74 -13.35 3.59
C GLU A 91 -3.94 -14.29 2.68
N LEU A 92 -2.95 -13.76 1.96
CA LEU A 92 -2.05 -14.57 1.13
C LEU A 92 -1.20 -15.51 1.99
N ASN A 93 -0.66 -15.01 3.11
CA ASN A 93 0.11 -15.81 4.05
C ASN A 93 -0.74 -16.94 4.65
N GLU A 94 -1.97 -16.66 5.09
CA GLU A 94 -2.91 -17.68 5.56
C GLU A 94 -3.20 -18.74 4.49
N CYS A 95 -3.40 -18.33 3.23
CA CYS A 95 -3.61 -19.26 2.14
C CYS A 95 -2.39 -20.17 1.89
N LEU A 96 -1.18 -19.63 1.97
CA LEU A 96 0.06 -20.39 1.81
C LEU A 96 0.21 -21.45 2.91
N VAL A 97 -0.06 -21.07 4.17
CA VAL A 97 -0.02 -22.01 5.31
C VAL A 97 -1.08 -23.12 5.14
N ASN A 98 -2.31 -22.77 4.77
CA ASN A 98 -3.36 -23.75 4.52
C ASN A 98 -3.02 -24.75 3.42
N VAL A 99 -2.33 -24.30 2.36
CA VAL A 99 -1.84 -25.19 1.29
C VAL A 99 -0.76 -26.12 1.83
N LEU A 100 0.18 -25.63 2.64
CA LEU A 100 1.20 -26.46 3.28
C LEU A 100 0.58 -27.54 4.17
N ASP A 101 -0.39 -27.18 5.01
CA ASP A 101 -1.07 -28.12 5.88
C ASP A 101 -1.79 -29.21 5.08
N ALA A 102 -2.51 -28.82 4.03
CA ALA A 102 -3.17 -29.76 3.14
C ALA A 102 -2.18 -30.67 2.38
N CYS A 103 -1.01 -30.16 1.98
CA CYS A 103 0.06 -30.96 1.39
C CYS A 103 0.65 -31.98 2.38
N ASN A 104 0.83 -31.57 3.64
CA ASN A 104 1.35 -32.46 4.68
C ASN A 104 0.39 -33.64 4.96
N GLU A 105 -0.91 -33.39 4.81
CA GLU A 105 -1.97 -34.40 4.97
C GLU A 105 -2.09 -35.38 3.79
N LEU A 106 -1.52 -35.09 2.61
CA LEU A 106 -1.57 -36.03 1.48
C LEU A 106 -0.93 -37.37 1.81
N ARG A 107 0.27 -37.34 2.44
CA ARG A 107 1.08 -38.53 2.77
C ARG A 107 1.53 -38.49 4.24
N PRO A 108 0.65 -38.76 5.22
CA PRO A 108 1.03 -38.70 6.62
C PRO A 108 2.11 -39.75 6.95
N ILE A 109 3.12 -39.37 7.74
CA ILE A 109 4.30 -40.21 8.03
C ILE A 109 3.91 -41.49 8.81
N ILE A 110 2.74 -41.51 9.44
CA ILE A 110 2.28 -42.58 10.35
C ILE A 110 1.56 -43.73 9.61
N GLU A 111 1.28 -43.63 8.30
CA GLU A 111 0.55 -44.70 7.56
C GLU A 111 1.26 -46.05 7.47
N PHE A 112 2.54 -46.15 7.81
CA PHE A 112 3.20 -47.44 7.99
C PHE A 112 2.68 -48.24 9.21
N VAL A 113 1.94 -47.60 10.13
CA VAL A 113 1.43 -48.23 11.37
C VAL A 113 -0.03 -48.67 11.24
N ASP A 114 -0.82 -47.99 10.40
CA ASP A 114 -2.26 -48.27 10.22
C ASP A 114 -2.58 -49.15 9.01
N CYS A 115 -1.58 -49.67 8.29
CA CYS A 115 -1.84 -50.80 7.41
C CYS A 115 -2.42 -51.92 8.30
N PRO A 116 -3.66 -52.40 8.05
CA PRO A 116 -4.24 -53.48 8.82
C PRO A 116 -3.19 -54.58 8.94
N ILE A 117 -2.96 -55.11 10.14
CA ILE A 117 -1.95 -56.15 10.39
C ILE A 117 -2.11 -57.35 9.41
N ASN A 118 -3.30 -57.51 8.84
CA ASN A 118 -3.66 -58.53 7.83
C ASN A 118 -3.17 -58.23 6.39
N LEU A 119 -2.76 -57.00 6.07
CA LEU A 119 -2.11 -56.61 4.82
C LEU A 119 -0.59 -56.48 4.96
N ARG A 120 -0.05 -56.66 6.18
CA ARG A 120 1.38 -56.89 6.36
C ARG A 120 1.72 -58.17 5.58
N PRO A 121 2.69 -58.16 4.65
CA PRO A 121 3.03 -59.37 3.94
C PRO A 121 3.39 -60.45 4.97
N SER A 122 2.62 -61.54 5.02
CA SER A 122 3.24 -62.82 5.35
C SER A 122 4.41 -62.98 4.39
N ASN A 123 5.48 -63.63 4.81
CA ASN A 123 6.76 -63.75 4.08
C ASN A 123 6.66 -64.52 2.72
N THR A 124 5.50 -64.50 2.07
CA THR A 124 5.18 -65.09 0.77
C THR A 124 5.40 -64.10 -0.37
N PRO A 125 6.00 -64.53 -1.50
CA PRO A 125 6.51 -63.63 -2.54
C PRO A 125 5.43 -62.99 -3.45
N GLU A 126 4.16 -63.22 -3.19
CA GLU A 126 3.06 -62.76 -4.05
C GLU A 126 2.01 -62.03 -3.23
N GLY A 127 2.15 -60.70 -3.13
CA GLY A 127 1.15 -59.80 -2.55
C GLY A 127 -0.09 -59.68 -3.45
N LYS A 128 -0.90 -60.73 -3.51
CA LYS A 128 -2.22 -60.69 -4.13
C LYS A 128 -3.28 -60.45 -3.05
N VAL A 129 -3.99 -59.34 -3.17
CA VAL A 129 -5.22 -59.09 -2.41
C VAL A 129 -6.26 -60.12 -2.85
N ASP A 130 -6.78 -60.91 -1.91
CA ASP A 130 -7.80 -61.90 -2.21
C ASP A 130 -9.16 -61.18 -2.34
N LEU A 131 -9.58 -60.89 -3.57
CA LEU A 131 -10.82 -60.16 -3.91
C LEU A 131 -12.11 -60.88 -3.44
N HIS A 132 -11.97 -62.07 -2.84
CA HIS A 132 -13.05 -62.87 -2.28
C HIS A 132 -13.24 -62.68 -0.76
N ASN A 133 -12.37 -61.92 -0.08
CA ASN A 133 -12.53 -61.58 1.33
C ASN A 133 -13.25 -60.23 1.50
N GLU A 134 -14.41 -60.26 2.17
CA GLU A 134 -15.29 -59.10 2.33
C GLU A 134 -14.63 -57.95 3.12
N ALA A 135 -13.75 -58.28 4.07
CA ALA A 135 -13.03 -57.31 4.89
C ALA A 135 -11.97 -56.52 4.10
N ASP A 136 -11.27 -57.15 3.15
CA ASP A 136 -10.24 -56.48 2.34
C ASP A 136 -10.88 -55.53 1.31
N LEU A 137 -12.08 -55.87 0.83
CA LEU A 137 -12.87 -55.03 -0.06
C LEU A 137 -13.41 -53.77 0.65
N GLU A 138 -13.79 -53.89 1.93
CA GLU A 138 -14.25 -52.77 2.76
C GLU A 138 -13.10 -51.80 3.07
N ASN A 139 -11.94 -52.32 3.49
CA ASN A 139 -10.73 -51.52 3.70
C ASN A 139 -10.29 -50.74 2.44
N LEU A 140 -10.39 -51.35 1.25
CA LEU A 140 -10.05 -50.67 0.00
C LEU A 140 -11.00 -49.50 -0.33
N LYS A 141 -12.29 -49.64 0.00
CA LYS A 141 -13.27 -48.55 -0.16
C LYS A 141 -12.94 -47.40 0.78
N ASP A 142 -12.61 -47.68 2.03
CA ASP A 142 -12.27 -46.67 3.03
C ASP A 142 -11.00 -45.89 2.65
N MET A 143 -9.96 -46.58 2.16
CA MET A 143 -8.74 -45.91 1.70
C MET A 143 -8.99 -45.02 0.49
N LYS A 144 -9.87 -45.43 -0.43
CA LYS A 144 -10.26 -44.59 -1.57
C LYS A 144 -10.98 -43.32 -1.11
N ILE A 145 -11.90 -43.46 -0.15
CA ILE A 145 -12.62 -42.32 0.45
C ILE A 145 -11.63 -41.38 1.16
N ILE A 146 -10.65 -41.90 1.89
CA ILE A 146 -9.61 -41.10 2.56
C ILE A 146 -8.77 -40.34 1.52
N LYS A 147 -8.33 -41.02 0.45
CA LYS A 147 -7.57 -40.40 -0.64
C LYS A 147 -8.34 -39.25 -1.29
N GLU A 148 -9.61 -39.47 -1.61
CA GLU A 148 -10.50 -38.45 -2.19
C GLU A 148 -10.70 -37.25 -1.25
N LYS A 149 -10.90 -37.49 0.06
CA LYS A 149 -11.02 -36.41 1.05
C LYS A 149 -9.76 -35.54 1.12
N ARG A 150 -8.57 -36.15 1.13
CA ARG A 150 -7.28 -35.42 1.16
C ARG A 150 -7.09 -34.57 -0.10
N LEU A 151 -7.35 -35.15 -1.27
CA LEU A 151 -7.29 -34.45 -2.54
C LEU A 151 -8.26 -33.27 -2.60
N ALA A 152 -9.50 -33.46 -2.12
CA ALA A 152 -10.51 -32.40 -2.08
C ALA A 152 -10.08 -31.23 -1.19
N LYS A 153 -9.48 -31.51 -0.04
CA LYS A 153 -8.97 -30.47 0.86
C LYS A 153 -7.85 -29.65 0.21
N LEU A 154 -6.91 -30.32 -0.45
CA LEU A 154 -5.83 -29.63 -1.16
C LEU A 154 -6.35 -28.80 -2.34
N ASP A 155 -7.26 -29.35 -3.15
CA ASP A 155 -7.88 -28.63 -4.26
C ASP A 155 -8.61 -27.35 -3.77
N GLN A 156 -9.34 -27.44 -2.66
CA GLN A 156 -9.97 -26.28 -2.04
C GLN A 156 -8.95 -25.22 -1.62
N ALA A 157 -7.84 -25.63 -1.00
CA ALA A 157 -6.78 -24.71 -0.58
C ALA A 157 -6.10 -24.03 -1.79
N LEU A 158 -5.81 -24.79 -2.85
CA LEU A 158 -5.24 -24.27 -4.09
C LEU A 158 -6.16 -23.30 -4.82
N LYS A 159 -7.46 -23.59 -4.88
CA LYS A 159 -8.47 -22.68 -5.46
C LYS A 159 -8.52 -21.36 -4.71
N LYS A 160 -8.50 -21.40 -3.37
CA LYS A 160 -8.46 -20.20 -2.53
C LYS A 160 -7.20 -19.39 -2.83
N LEU A 161 -6.01 -19.99 -2.72
CA LEU A 161 -4.73 -19.31 -2.98
C LEU A 161 -4.69 -18.68 -4.39
N ARG A 162 -5.07 -19.44 -5.43
CA ARG A 162 -5.12 -18.93 -6.80
C ARG A 162 -6.11 -17.76 -6.95
N SER A 163 -7.27 -17.84 -6.30
CA SER A 163 -8.28 -16.79 -6.38
C SER A 163 -7.79 -15.48 -5.74
N VAL A 164 -7.11 -15.56 -4.60
CA VAL A 164 -6.50 -14.43 -3.91
C VAL A 164 -5.42 -13.83 -4.80
N MET A 165 -4.53 -14.68 -5.34
CA MET A 165 -3.44 -14.22 -6.20
C MET A 165 -3.91 -13.53 -7.48
N LEU A 166 -4.96 -14.02 -8.14
CA LEU A 166 -5.42 -13.40 -9.39
C LEU A 166 -6.20 -12.12 -9.14
N LYS A 167 -7.07 -12.10 -8.12
CA LYS A 167 -7.92 -10.94 -7.82
C LYS A 167 -7.15 -9.78 -7.21
N LYS A 168 -6.13 -10.08 -6.39
CA LYS A 168 -5.44 -9.09 -5.57
C LYS A 168 -4.04 -8.74 -6.09
N LYS A 169 -3.68 -9.20 -7.28
CA LYS A 169 -2.39 -8.94 -7.94
C LYS A 169 -1.91 -7.47 -7.89
N PRO A 170 -2.76 -6.44 -8.05
CA PRO A 170 -2.30 -5.05 -8.00
C PRO A 170 -1.80 -4.59 -6.62
N PHE A 171 -2.09 -5.35 -5.54
CA PHE A 171 -1.84 -4.97 -4.15
C PHE A 171 -0.62 -5.65 -3.54
N TYR A 172 0.27 -6.25 -4.31
CA TYR A 172 1.53 -6.76 -3.77
C TYR A 172 2.59 -6.80 -4.86
N SER A 173 3.85 -6.95 -4.44
CA SER A 173 4.98 -6.89 -5.35
C SER A 173 5.03 -8.11 -6.30
N GLU A 174 5.64 -7.91 -7.46
CA GLU A 174 5.87 -9.00 -8.41
C GLU A 174 6.70 -10.14 -7.80
N ALA A 175 7.64 -9.81 -6.90
CA ALA A 175 8.43 -10.81 -6.18
C ALA A 175 7.55 -11.75 -5.34
N VAL A 176 6.55 -11.20 -4.63
CA VAL A 176 5.58 -11.99 -3.84
C VAL A 176 4.73 -12.87 -4.76
N TYR A 177 4.31 -12.33 -5.91
CA TYR A 177 3.56 -13.08 -6.92
C TYR A 177 4.35 -14.30 -7.42
N LEU A 178 5.58 -14.08 -7.87
CA LEU A 178 6.44 -15.12 -8.45
C LEU A 178 6.74 -16.21 -7.40
N ALA A 179 7.11 -15.82 -6.18
CA ALA A 179 7.38 -16.77 -5.11
C ALA A 179 6.14 -17.63 -4.77
N SER A 180 4.96 -17.02 -4.70
CA SER A 180 3.70 -17.75 -4.45
C SER A 180 3.30 -18.65 -5.63
N SER A 181 3.61 -18.23 -6.86
CA SER A 181 3.35 -19.02 -8.08
C SER A 181 4.26 -20.26 -8.14
N ASP A 182 5.50 -20.14 -7.68
CA ASP A 182 6.44 -21.27 -7.60
C ASP A 182 5.98 -22.34 -6.60
N VAL A 183 5.35 -21.91 -5.50
CA VAL A 183 4.67 -22.82 -4.55
C VAL A 183 3.52 -23.53 -5.25
N LEU A 184 2.62 -22.80 -5.91
CA LEU A 184 1.49 -23.39 -6.64
C LEU A 184 1.93 -24.43 -7.67
N LYS A 185 3.01 -24.16 -8.42
CA LYS A 185 3.57 -25.09 -9.39
C LYS A 185 4.05 -26.37 -8.70
N GLN A 186 4.89 -26.24 -7.67
CA GLN A 186 5.43 -27.39 -6.95
C GLN A 186 4.34 -28.25 -6.29
N VAL A 187 3.33 -27.60 -5.72
CA VAL A 187 2.19 -28.28 -5.11
C VAL A 187 1.33 -28.96 -6.18
N GLY A 188 1.16 -28.34 -7.34
CA GLY A 188 0.48 -28.95 -8.48
C GLY A 188 1.18 -30.23 -8.96
N ASP A 189 2.51 -30.22 -9.04
CA ASP A 189 3.29 -31.40 -9.41
C ASP A 189 3.10 -32.53 -8.37
N GLU A 190 3.12 -32.21 -7.08
CA GLU A 190 2.87 -33.17 -5.99
C GLU A 190 1.42 -33.69 -6.01
N TYR A 191 0.44 -32.84 -6.27
CA TYR A 191 -0.97 -33.20 -6.42
C TYR A 191 -1.13 -34.24 -7.54
N TRP A 192 -0.52 -33.99 -8.71
CA TRP A 192 -0.57 -34.93 -9.83
C TRP A 192 0.18 -36.23 -9.53
N SER A 193 1.34 -36.17 -8.89
CA SER A 193 2.08 -37.36 -8.45
C SER A 193 1.21 -38.23 -7.54
N TYR A 194 0.58 -37.65 -6.53
CA TYR A 194 -0.28 -38.36 -5.60
C TYR A 194 -1.59 -38.89 -6.23
N LEU A 195 -2.19 -38.13 -7.14
CA LEU A 195 -3.38 -38.54 -7.87
C LEU A 195 -3.10 -39.76 -8.76
N CYS A 196 -2.04 -39.68 -9.58
CA CYS A 196 -1.63 -40.72 -10.53
C CYS A 196 -0.98 -41.94 -9.87
N ALA A 197 -0.62 -41.85 -8.59
CA ALA A 197 -0.09 -42.97 -7.83
C ALA A 197 -1.12 -44.13 -7.79
N ASN A 198 -0.73 -45.26 -8.36
CA ASN A 198 -1.56 -46.46 -8.46
C ASN A 198 -1.65 -47.13 -7.06
N GLN A 199 -2.86 -47.35 -6.53
CA GLN A 199 -3.09 -47.86 -5.17
C GLN A 199 -2.24 -49.11 -4.85
N PHE A 200 -2.12 -50.03 -5.82
CA PHE A 200 -1.39 -51.29 -5.65
C PHE A 200 0.15 -51.19 -5.70
N LYS A 201 0.72 -50.06 -6.15
CA LYS A 201 2.18 -49.81 -6.13
C LYS A 201 2.62 -48.92 -4.96
N VAL A 202 1.67 -48.20 -4.34
CA VAL A 202 1.93 -47.21 -3.30
C VAL A 202 2.24 -47.86 -1.95
N GLU A 203 1.56 -48.97 -1.62
CA GLU A 203 1.68 -49.63 -0.31
C GLU A 203 3.02 -50.36 -0.10
N LEU A 204 3.78 -50.61 -1.17
CA LEU A 204 5.02 -51.42 -1.14
C LEU A 204 6.26 -50.66 -1.63
N ASN A 205 6.13 -49.45 -2.17
CA ASN A 205 7.27 -48.73 -2.73
C ASN A 205 7.80 -47.66 -1.76
N GLN A 206 8.87 -47.99 -1.03
CA GLN A 206 9.59 -47.06 -0.16
C GLN A 206 10.00 -45.77 -0.91
N GLU A 207 10.35 -45.90 -2.19
CA GLU A 207 10.74 -44.78 -3.07
C GLU A 207 9.62 -43.74 -3.19
N PHE A 208 8.35 -44.16 -3.21
CA PHE A 208 7.20 -43.25 -3.28
C PHE A 208 7.08 -42.38 -2.02
N TYR A 209 7.34 -42.94 -0.84
CA TYR A 209 7.27 -42.19 0.41
C TYR A 209 8.49 -41.28 0.60
N GLU A 210 9.65 -41.70 0.12
CA GLU A 210 10.87 -40.89 0.08
C GLU A 210 10.71 -39.70 -0.87
N GLU A 211 10.21 -39.92 -2.09
CA GLU A 211 9.91 -38.84 -3.05
C GLU A 211 8.90 -37.83 -2.46
N GLY A 212 7.82 -38.33 -1.84
CA GLY A 212 6.85 -37.48 -1.17
C GLY A 212 7.43 -36.68 0.01
N ARG A 213 8.43 -37.23 0.72
CA ARG A 213 9.16 -36.51 1.76
C ARG A 213 10.01 -35.39 1.17
N GLU A 214 10.75 -35.67 0.11
CA GLU A 214 11.54 -34.66 -0.59
C GLU A 214 10.67 -33.54 -1.17
N ASN A 215 9.55 -33.90 -1.80
CA ASN A 215 8.64 -32.93 -2.39
C ASN A 215 8.03 -32.03 -1.31
N ARG A 216 7.63 -32.57 -0.16
CA ARG A 216 7.19 -31.76 0.98
C ARG A 216 8.27 -30.79 1.46
N LEU A 217 9.52 -31.24 1.58
CA LEU A 217 10.62 -30.36 1.97
C LEU A 217 10.84 -29.24 0.94
N LYS A 218 10.77 -29.55 -0.35
CA LYS A 218 10.86 -28.57 -1.44
C LYS A 218 9.72 -27.55 -1.38
N ILE A 219 8.49 -28.01 -1.13
CA ILE A 219 7.30 -27.16 -0.98
C ILE A 219 7.45 -26.25 0.24
N SER A 220 7.85 -26.79 1.41
CA SER A 220 8.07 -26.01 2.63
C SER A 220 9.08 -24.89 2.41
N LYS A 221 10.24 -25.21 1.82
CA LYS A 221 11.28 -24.22 1.53
C LYS A 221 10.78 -23.11 0.59
N LYS A 222 10.02 -23.46 -0.46
CA LYS A 222 9.45 -22.48 -1.39
C LYS A 222 8.39 -21.60 -0.70
N ALA A 223 7.57 -22.18 0.17
CA ALA A 223 6.56 -21.44 0.89
C ALA A 223 7.18 -20.51 1.96
N GLU A 224 8.16 -20.98 2.71
CA GLU A 224 8.97 -20.15 3.61
C GLU A 224 9.61 -18.99 2.87
N PHE A 225 10.15 -19.23 1.67
CA PHE A 225 10.69 -18.17 0.82
C PHE A 225 9.62 -17.16 0.39
N ALA A 226 8.41 -17.62 0.02
CA ALA A 226 7.30 -16.73 -0.31
C ALA A 226 6.84 -15.89 0.90
N ILE A 227 6.74 -16.52 2.08
CA ILE A 227 6.42 -15.84 3.34
C ILE A 227 7.51 -14.81 3.68
N GLU A 228 8.78 -15.14 3.46
CA GLU A 228 9.88 -14.22 3.69
C GLU A 228 9.82 -13.02 2.76
N LYS A 229 9.42 -13.21 1.49
CA LYS A 229 9.17 -12.09 0.57
C LYS A 229 8.02 -11.20 1.02
N ILE A 230 6.98 -11.78 1.62
CA ILE A 230 5.89 -11.03 2.25
C ILE A 230 6.42 -10.21 3.43
N ARG A 231 7.23 -10.81 4.31
CA ARG A 231 7.84 -10.11 5.46
C ARG A 231 8.77 -8.98 5.04
N GLN A 232 9.64 -9.22 4.07
CA GLN A 232 10.52 -8.19 3.51
C GLN A 232 9.70 -7.01 3.00
N ARG A 233 8.59 -7.28 2.32
CA ARG A 233 7.70 -6.24 1.82
C ARG A 233 7.06 -5.42 2.95
N VAL A 234 6.71 -6.04 4.07
CA VAL A 234 6.18 -5.33 5.26
C VAL A 234 7.27 -4.49 5.91
N ILE A 235 8.48 -5.02 6.08
CA ILE A 235 9.63 -4.30 6.66
C ILE A 235 10.00 -3.08 5.81
N GLU A 236 9.98 -3.20 4.47
CA GLU A 236 10.20 -2.07 3.56
C GLU A 236 9.28 -0.88 3.89
N TRP A 237 8.05 -1.12 4.34
CA TRP A 237 7.13 -0.04 4.73
C TRP A 237 7.56 0.65 6.03
N GLU A 238 7.95 -0.13 7.04
CA GLU A 238 8.41 0.40 8.32
C GLU A 238 9.66 1.28 8.15
N THR A 239 10.50 0.99 7.16
CA THR A 239 11.72 1.76 6.87
C THR A 239 11.51 3.01 6.01
N LEU A 240 10.31 3.17 5.44
CA LEU A 240 9.95 4.34 4.62
C LEU A 240 9.23 5.44 5.42
N GLU A 241 8.84 5.16 6.67
CA GLU A 241 8.42 6.14 7.68
C GLU A 241 9.63 6.88 8.29
#